data_AF-A0A965R7J8-F1
#
_entry.id   AF-A0A965R7J8-F1
#
_cell.length_a   1.000
_cell.length_b   1.000
_cell.length_c   1.000
_cell.angle_alpha   90.00
_cell.angle_beta   90.00
_cell.angle_gamma   90.00
#
_symmetry.space_group_name_H-M   'P 1'
#
loop_
_entity.id
_entity.type
_entity.pdbx_description
1 polymer ?
#
loop_
_entity_poly.entity_id
_entity_poly.type
_entity_poly.pdbx_seq_one_letter_code
_entity_poly.pdbx_strand_id
1 'polypeptide(L)' 'MQQPIGASELIINPRGAVYHLDLRPEELAGTIITVGDPNRVAHVSQYFDHIEHRSAHREFITHTGYIGSKRISVMSTGI' A
#
# COMPACT_ATOMS: atom_id res chain seq x y z
N MET A 1 24.07 -3.99 -12.06
CA MET A 1 23.31 -3.13 -11.13
C MET A 1 22.26 -2.43 -11.94
N GLN A 2 20.98 -2.46 -11.54
CA GLN A 2 19.95 -1.68 -12.22
C GLN A 2 20.25 -0.19 -11.98
N GLN A 3 20.11 0.64 -13.02
CA GLN A 3 20.24 2.09 -12.86
C GLN A 3 19.17 2.58 -11.87
N PRO A 4 19.52 3.45 -10.91
CA PRO A 4 18.54 4.07 -10.05
C PRO A 4 17.60 4.93 -10.89
N ILE A 5 16.30 4.85 -10.61
CA ILE A 5 15.26 5.68 -11.24
C ILE A 5 15.56 7.14 -10.90
N GLY A 6 15.54 8.03 -11.88
CA GLY A 6 15.84 9.44 -11.64
C GLY A 6 14.84 10.08 -10.68
N ALA A 7 15.26 11.06 -9.87
CA ALA A 7 14.38 11.72 -8.90
C ALA A 7 13.15 12.42 -9.53
N SER A 8 13.24 12.81 -10.80
CA SER A 8 12.13 13.36 -11.58
C SER A 8 11.16 12.29 -12.12
N GLU A 9 11.59 11.03 -12.18
CA GLU A 9 10.79 9.89 -12.66
C GLU A 9 10.11 9.20 -11.47
N LEU A 10 10.93 8.91 -10.44
CA LEU A 10 10.65 8.40 -9.10
C LEU A 10 10.44 9.46 -8.03
N ILE A 11 9.28 10.12 -7.91
CA ILE A 11 9.09 11.10 -6.83
C ILE A 11 8.93 10.38 -5.49
N ILE A 12 9.96 10.51 -4.64
CA ILE A 12 10.06 9.92 -3.31
C ILE A 12 10.07 11.03 -2.25
N ASN A 13 9.33 10.83 -1.16
CA ASN A 13 9.30 11.77 -0.04
C ASN A 13 10.49 11.53 0.93
N PRO A 14 10.72 12.39 1.95
CA PRO A 14 11.84 12.22 2.89
C PRO A 14 11.85 10.90 3.69
N ARG A 15 10.73 10.15 3.73
CA ARG A 15 10.68 8.80 4.33
C ARG A 15 11.22 7.70 3.41
N GLY A 16 11.53 8.02 2.15
CA GLY A 16 11.83 7.00 1.14
C GLY A 16 10.58 6.36 0.53
N ALA A 17 9.39 6.95 0.74
CA ALA A 17 8.12 6.43 0.26
C ALA A 17 7.65 7.10 -1.05
N VAL A 18 6.87 6.38 -1.86
CA VAL A 18 6.26 6.92 -3.09
C VAL A 18 5.34 8.07 -2.74
N TYR A 19 5.53 9.24 -3.35
CA TYR A 19 4.89 10.49 -2.92
C TYR A 19 3.36 10.42 -2.76
N HIS A 20 2.64 9.88 -3.76
CA HIS A 20 1.17 9.85 -3.73
C HIS A 20 0.60 8.78 -2.79
N LEU A 21 1.28 7.64 -2.66
CA LEU A 21 0.80 6.51 -1.87
C LEU A 21 1.28 6.55 -0.41
N ASP A 22 2.36 7.29 -0.15
CA ASP A 22 3.14 7.28 1.10
C ASP A 22 3.47 5.85 1.58
N LEU A 23 3.87 5.00 0.64
CA LEU A 23 4.28 3.62 0.87
C LEU A 23 5.75 3.38 0.52
N ARG A 24 6.44 2.63 1.38
CA ARG A 24 7.75 2.03 1.13
C ARG A 24 7.61 0.60 0.60
N PRO A 25 8.64 0.05 -0.08
CA PRO A 25 8.59 -1.31 -0.60
C PRO A 25 8.23 -2.38 0.44
N GLU A 26 8.76 -2.26 1.66
CA GLU A 26 8.51 -3.17 2.76
C GLU A 26 7.10 -3.08 3.35
N GLU A 27 6.34 -2.01 3.07
CA GLU A 27 4.98 -1.78 3.59
C GLU A 27 3.88 -2.37 2.68
N LEU A 28 4.24 -2.82 1.48
CA LEU A 28 3.34 -3.34 0.46
C LEU A 28 3.63 -4.82 0.16
N ALA A 29 2.58 -5.62 0.05
CA ALA A 29 2.69 -7.02 -0.34
C ALA A 29 2.82 -7.18 -1.86
N GLY A 30 3.34 -8.33 -2.31
CA GLY A 30 3.39 -8.66 -3.73
C GLY A 30 2.02 -8.97 -4.36
N THR A 31 1.02 -9.35 -3.55
CA THR A 31 -0.38 -9.48 -3.99
C THR A 31 -1.19 -8.31 -3.46
N ILE A 32 -1.86 -7.58 -4.35
CA ILE A 32 -2.59 -6.35 -4.02
C ILE A 32 -4.04 -6.45 -4.53
N ILE A 33 -4.99 -6.15 -3.66
CA ILE A 33 -6.40 -5.93 -4.00
C ILE A 33 -6.62 -4.42 -4.09
N THR A 34 -7.20 -3.94 -5.18
CA THR A 34 -7.57 -2.52 -5.33
C THR A 34 -9.07 -2.32 -5.10
N VAL A 35 -9.43 -1.27 -4.40
CA VAL A 35 -10.83 -0.82 -4.22
C VAL A 35 -10.97 0.65 -4.61
N GLY A 36 -12.14 1.09 -5.05
CA GLY A 36 -12.37 2.52 -5.34
C GLY A 36 -12.46 3.36 -4.08
N ASP A 37 -13.51 3.10 -3.29
CA ASP A 37 -13.82 3.79 -2.03
C ASP A 37 -12.79 3.49 -0.92
N PRO A 38 -12.16 4.52 -0.31
CA PRO A 38 -11.26 4.39 0.83
C PRO A 38 -11.83 3.59 2.00
N ASN A 39 -13.13 3.72 2.28
CA ASN A 39 -13.77 3.00 3.38
C ASN A 39 -13.80 1.49 3.14
N ARG A 40 -13.75 1.05 1.88
CA ARG A 40 -13.77 -0.37 1.52
C ARG A 40 -12.49 -1.11 1.90
N VAL A 41 -11.40 -0.40 2.11
CA VAL A 41 -10.13 -0.99 2.58
C VAL A 41 -10.34 -1.68 3.93
N ALA A 42 -11.01 -1.01 4.87
CA ALA A 42 -11.33 -1.58 6.18
C ALA A 42 -12.26 -2.81 6.03
N HIS A 43 -13.29 -2.71 5.18
CA HIS A 43 -14.21 -3.81 4.92
C HIS A 43 -13.56 -5.06 4.31
N VAL A 44 -12.50 -4.92 3.50
CA VAL A 44 -11.76 -6.07 2.98
C VAL A 44 -10.80 -6.60 4.04
N SER A 45 -10.04 -5.71 4.68
CA SER A 45 -9.01 -6.10 5.64
C SER A 45 -9.53 -6.75 6.92
N GLN A 46 -10.83 -6.63 7.23
CA GLN A 46 -11.44 -7.33 8.37
C GLN A 46 -11.37 -8.86 8.26
N TYR A 47 -11.15 -9.38 7.04
CA TYR A 47 -10.98 -10.81 6.78
C TYR A 47 -9.51 -11.27 6.82
N PHE A 48 -8.58 -10.38 7.13
CA PHE A 48 -7.17 -10.74 7.33
C PHE A 48 -7.00 -11.35 8.71
N ASP A 49 -6.11 -12.34 8.84
CA ASP A 49 -5.79 -12.95 10.13
C ASP A 49 -5.11 -11.93 11.05
N HIS A 50 -4.22 -11.11 10.48
CA HIS A 50 -3.66 -9.95 11.15
C HIS A 50 -3.24 -8.89 10.13
N ILE A 51 -3.17 -7.64 10.59
CA ILE A 51 -2.70 -6.48 9.82
C ILE A 51 -1.38 -6.03 10.45
N GLU A 52 -0.32 -6.01 9.66
CA GLU A 52 1.02 -5.58 10.10
C GLU A 52 1.32 -4.12 9.74
N HIS A 53 0.64 -3.57 8.73
CA HIS A 53 0.83 -2.18 8.30
C HIS A 53 -0.50 -1.52 7.95
N ARG A 54 -0.64 -0.26 8.34
CA ARG A 54 -1.73 0.63 7.95
C ARG A 54 -1.16 1.99 7.58
N SER A 55 -1.58 2.53 6.44
CA SER A 55 -1.28 3.90 6.06
C SER A 55 -2.49 4.56 5.41
N ALA A 56 -2.52 5.88 5.51
CA ALA A 56 -3.51 6.72 4.85
C ALA A 56 -2.80 7.98 4.34
N HIS A 57 -2.90 8.21 3.04
CA HIS A 57 -2.47 9.44 2.40
C HIS A 57 -3.61 9.93 1.50
N ARG A 58 -4.38 10.90 2.00
CA ARG A 58 -5.59 11.41 1.32
C ARG A 58 -6.57 10.26 1.00
N GLU A 59 -6.92 10.05 -0.27
CA GLU A 59 -7.78 8.98 -0.76
C GLU A 59 -7.09 7.61 -0.88
N PHE A 60 -5.76 7.53 -0.67
CA PHE A 60 -5.01 6.28 -0.73
C PHE A 60 -4.85 5.71 0.69
N ILE A 61 -5.71 4.76 1.04
CA ILE A 61 -5.62 3.98 2.28
C ILE A 61 -5.09 2.60 1.91
N THR A 62 -4.10 2.11 2.66
CA THR A 62 -3.53 0.77 2.46
C THR A 62 -3.49 0.01 3.77
N HIS A 63 -4.00 -1.22 3.76
CA HIS A 63 -3.76 -2.21 4.82
C HIS A 63 -2.97 -3.38 4.24
N THR A 64 -1.87 -3.75 4.89
CA THR A 64 -1.08 -4.94 4.55
C THR A 64 -1.10 -5.91 5.72
N GLY A 65 -1.30 -7.19 5.43
CA GLY A 65 -1.46 -8.24 6.43
C GLY A 65 -1.34 -9.62 5.82
N TYR A 66 -1.89 -10.60 6.51
CA TYR A 66 -1.81 -12.00 6.10
C TYR A 66 -3.18 -12.69 6.09
N ILE A 67 -3.33 -13.62 5.14
CA ILE A 67 -4.36 -14.66 5.15
C ILE A 67 -3.63 -16.00 5.00
N GLY A 68 -3.64 -16.83 6.05
CA GLY A 68 -2.75 -17.97 6.20
C GLY A 68 -1.28 -17.55 6.09
N SER A 69 -0.54 -18.21 5.20
CA SER A 69 0.86 -17.87 4.91
C SER A 69 1.02 -16.78 3.84
N LYS A 70 -0.08 -16.30 3.24
CA LYS A 70 -0.02 -15.35 2.13
C LYS A 70 -0.08 -13.91 2.64
N ARG A 71 1.01 -13.16 2.41
CA ARG A 71 1.07 -11.71 2.61
C ARG A 71 0.26 -11.01 1.50
N ILE A 72 -0.67 -10.15 1.89
CA ILE A 72 -1.59 -9.47 0.99
C ILE A 72 -1.84 -8.03 1.42
N SER A 73 -2.01 -7.14 0.45
CA SER A 73 -2.42 -5.75 0.67
C SER A 73 -3.77 -5.49 0.06
N VAL A 74 -4.57 -4.64 0.70
CA VAL A 74 -5.70 -3.96 0.06
C VAL A 74 -5.46 -2.46 0.09
N MET A 75 -5.67 -1.78 -1.04
CA MET A 75 -5.46 -0.34 -1.20
C MET A 75 -6.60 0.34 -1.95
N SER A 76 -6.99 1.54 -1.55
CA SER A 76 -7.93 2.36 -2.31
C SER A 76 -7.28 3.17 -3.42
N THR A 77 -8.00 3.37 -4.52
CA THR A 77 -7.55 4.14 -5.69
C THR A 77 -8.26 5.48 -5.86
N GLY A 78 -9.31 5.76 -5.05
CA GLY A 78 -9.93 7.09 -4.99
C GLY A 78 -10.86 7.46 -6.14
N ILE A 79 -11.35 6.48 -6.91
CA ILE A 79 -12.29 6.65 -8.05
C ILE A 79 -13.57 5.87 -7.77
#